data_AF-A0A9D4DIR0-F1
#
_entry.id   AF-A0A9D4DIR0-F1
#
_cell.length_a   1.000
_cell.length_b   1.000
_cell.length_c   1.000
_cell.angle_alpha   90.00
_cell.angle_beta   90.00
_cell.angle_gamma   90.00
#
_symmetry.space_group_name_H-M   'P 1'
#
loop_
_entity.id
_entity.type
_entity.pdbx_description
1 polymer ?
#
loop_
_entity_poly.entity_id
_entity_poly.type
_entity_poly.pdbx_seq_one_letter_code
_entity_poly.pdbx_strand_id
1 'polypeptide(L)'
;MLIRNVYTSSFCSRSDDELGFYCRKCAIPICLRCKVTVHEQNTTGNLSDVAFEIRVLLTDMLKCAQGVLPKFHGHFNDMTYYSDHLEKEREKLKEEIIEQVRSELFL
;
A
#
# COMPACT_ATOMS: atom_id res chain seq x y z
N MET A 1 -8.50 -22.49 -0.30
CA MET A 1 -8.46 -21.90 1.05
C MET A 1 -9.85 -21.41 1.41
N LEU A 2 -10.55 -22.09 2.31
CA LEU A 2 -11.86 -21.67 2.79
C LEU A 2 -11.65 -20.55 3.81
N ILE A 3 -12.06 -19.33 3.46
CA ILE A 3 -12.11 -18.23 4.42
C ILE A 3 -13.17 -18.62 5.45
N ARG A 4 -12.74 -18.94 6.68
CA ARG A 4 -13.67 -19.13 7.80
C ARG A 4 -14.44 -17.82 7.97
N ASN A 5 -15.75 -17.84 7.70
CA ASN A 5 -16.64 -16.75 8.08
C ASN A 5 -16.68 -16.70 9.61
N VAL A 6 -15.88 -15.82 10.20
CA VAL A 6 -16.03 -15.44 11.60
C VAL A 6 -17.24 -14.49 11.61
N TYR A 7 -18.40 -15.00 11.98
CA TYR A 7 -19.58 -14.18 12.21
C TYR A 7 -19.41 -13.46 13.56
N THR A 8 -18.76 -12.29 13.55
CA THR A 8 -18.77 -11.38 14.69
C THR A 8 -19.93 -10.40 14.51
N SER A 9 -20.97 -10.52 15.33
CA SER A 9 -22.02 -9.50 15.43
C SER A 9 -21.43 -8.26 16.11
N SER A 10 -21.67 -7.08 15.53
CA SER A 10 -21.28 -5.80 16.10
C SER A 10 -22.53 -4.99 16.42
N PHE A 11 -22.58 -4.39 17.60
CA PHE A 11 -23.77 -3.69 18.09
C PHE A 11 -23.55 -2.19 18.13
N CYS A 12 -24.64 -1.43 18.00
CA CYS A 12 -24.62 0.01 18.09
C CYS A 12 -24.27 0.46 19.53
N SER A 13 -23.51 1.55 19.66
CA SER A 13 -23.14 2.08 20.99
C SER A 13 -24.25 2.87 21.68
N ARG A 14 -25.30 3.25 20.94
CA ARG A 14 -26.45 4.04 21.43
C ARG A 14 -27.73 3.20 21.61
N SER A 15 -27.71 1.97 21.12
CA SER A 15 -28.84 1.04 21.15
C SER A 15 -28.30 -0.38 21.08
N ASP A 16 -28.91 -1.33 21.77
CA ASP A 16 -28.52 -2.76 21.68
C ASP A 16 -28.86 -3.42 20.32
N ASP A 17 -29.24 -2.62 19.31
CA ASP A 17 -29.52 -3.05 17.94
C ASP A 17 -28.22 -3.39 17.19
N GLU A 18 -28.23 -4.47 16.39
CA GLU A 18 -27.10 -4.88 15.55
C GLU A 18 -26.83 -3.88 14.41
N LEU A 19 -25.55 -3.75 14.03
CA LEU A 19 -25.10 -2.94 12.91
C LEU A 19 -25.36 -3.67 11.58
N GLY A 20 -26.34 -3.19 10.80
CA GLY A 20 -26.72 -3.78 9.52
C GLY A 20 -26.47 -2.88 8.30
N PHE A 21 -26.17 -1.60 8.51
CA PHE A 21 -26.04 -0.61 7.45
C PHE A 21 -24.72 0.14 7.53
N TYR A 22 -24.34 0.79 6.43
CA TYR A 22 -23.21 1.69 6.35
C TYR A 22 -23.66 3.06 5.86
N CYS A 23 -23.33 4.11 6.60
CA CYS A 23 -23.57 5.49 6.17
C CYS A 23 -22.39 5.97 5.33
N ARG A 24 -22.59 6.16 4.02
CA ARG A 24 -21.51 6.55 3.11
C ARG A 24 -20.99 7.97 3.40
N LYS A 25 -21.87 8.89 3.81
CA LYS A 25 -21.48 10.27 4.16
C LYS A 25 -20.62 10.35 5.41
N CYS A 26 -20.95 9.56 6.44
CA CYS A 26 -20.25 9.57 7.72
C CYS A 26 -19.11 8.54 7.79
N ALA A 27 -19.01 7.67 6.79
CA ALA A 27 -18.04 6.58 6.71
C ALA A 27 -18.06 5.60 7.90
N ILE A 28 -19.23 5.33 8.48
CA ILE A 28 -19.39 4.45 9.66
C ILE A 28 -20.53 3.43 9.49
N PRO A 29 -20.41 2.23 10.11
CA PRO A 29 -21.52 1.31 10.26
C PRO A 29 -22.56 1.83 11.26
N ILE A 30 -23.84 1.58 10.99
CA ILE A 30 -24.97 2.04 11.79
C ILE A 30 -26.07 0.97 11.89
N CYS A 31 -26.87 1.00 12.95
CA CYS A 31 -28.08 0.17 13.09
C CYS A 31 -29.28 0.78 12.33
N LEU A 32 -30.38 0.03 12.21
CA LEU A 32 -31.60 0.48 11.54
C LEU A 32 -32.17 1.77 12.17
N ARG A 33 -32.15 1.86 13.51
CA ARG A 33 -32.66 3.04 14.23
C ARG A 33 -31.87 4.29 13.87
N CYS A 34 -30.54 4.20 13.85
CA CYS A 34 -29.68 5.32 13.44
C CYS A 34 -29.91 5.71 11.97
N LYS A 35 -30.16 4.73 11.08
CA LYS A 35 -30.46 4.96 9.66
C LYS A 35 -31.70 5.83 9.46
N VAL A 36 -32.78 5.58 10.21
CA VAL A 36 -34.06 6.29 10.03
C VAL A 36 -34.21 7.53 10.92
N THR A 37 -33.23 7.84 11.77
CA THR A 37 -33.26 9.00 12.66
C THR A 37 -32.13 9.97 12.34
N VAL A 38 -30.93 9.71 12.86
CA VAL A 38 -29.77 10.59 12.75
C VAL A 38 -29.21 10.67 11.33
N HIS A 39 -29.40 9.60 10.53
CA HIS A 39 -28.84 9.50 9.18
C HIS A 39 -29.89 9.40 8.07
N GLU A 40 -31.14 9.82 8.32
CA GLU A 40 -32.26 9.67 7.38
C GLU A 40 -31.97 10.25 5.99
N GLN A 41 -31.32 11.41 5.95
CA GLN A 41 -31.00 12.12 4.70
C GLN A 41 -29.66 11.70 4.07
N ASN A 42 -28.92 10.79 4.69
CA ASN A 42 -27.63 10.35 4.18
C ASN A 42 -27.80 9.14 3.26
N THR A 43 -26.96 9.06 2.23
CA THR A 43 -26.86 7.83 1.45
C THR A 43 -26.36 6.68 2.33
N THR A 44 -27.14 5.62 2.42
CA THR A 44 -26.83 4.41 3.18
C THR A 44 -26.85 3.19 2.27
N GLY A 45 -26.10 2.15 2.65
CA GLY A 45 -26.12 0.84 2.00
C GLY A 45 -26.15 -0.28 3.02
N ASN A 46 -26.44 -1.51 2.60
CA ASN A 46 -26.27 -2.67 3.46
C ASN A 46 -24.79 -2.85 3.81
N LEU A 47 -24.51 -3.17 5.06
CA LEU A 47 -23.13 -3.30 5.54
C LEU A 47 -22.40 -4.46 4.86
N SER A 48 -23.10 -5.58 4.60
CA SER A 48 -22.54 -6.75 3.89
C SER A 48 -22.05 -6.40 2.50
N ASP A 49 -22.87 -5.67 1.75
CA ASP A 49 -22.65 -5.37 0.34
C ASP A 49 -21.49 -4.38 0.22
N VAL A 50 -21.50 -3.33 1.05
CA VAL A 50 -20.41 -2.36 1.13
C VAL A 50 -19.10 -3.03 1.57
N ALA A 51 -19.15 -3.94 2.55
CA ALA A 51 -17.97 -4.67 2.98
C ALA A 51 -17.41 -5.56 1.85
N PHE A 52 -18.27 -6.19 1.06
CA PHE A 52 -17.86 -6.97 -0.10
C PHE A 52 -17.21 -6.08 -1.17
N GLU A 53 -17.84 -4.95 -1.53
CA GLU A 53 -17.29 -3.95 -2.47
C GLU A 53 -15.88 -3.52 -2.04
N ILE A 54 -15.71 -3.15 -0.77
CA ILE A 54 -14.42 -2.72 -0.22
C ILE A 54 -13.39 -3.85 -0.25
N ARG A 55 -13.77 -5.09 0.07
CA ARG A 55 -12.86 -6.24 -0.02
C ARG A 55 -12.37 -6.47 -1.43
N VAL A 56 -13.24 -6.38 -2.44
CA VAL A 56 -12.86 -6.50 -3.85
C VAL A 56 -11.86 -5.40 -4.22
N LEU A 57 -12.18 -4.15 -3.91
CA LEU A 57 -11.30 -3.00 -4.17
C LEU A 57 -9.92 -3.18 -3.52
N LEU A 58 -9.88 -3.51 -2.23
CA LEU A 58 -8.62 -3.72 -1.50
C LEU A 58 -7.82 -4.89 -2.06
N THR A 59 -8.49 -5.96 -2.48
CA THR A 59 -7.84 -7.12 -3.09
C THR A 59 -7.17 -6.75 -4.41
N ASP A 60 -7.84 -5.97 -5.25
CA ASP A 60 -7.28 -5.56 -6.53
C ASP A 60 -6.15 -4.54 -6.37
N MET A 61 -6.29 -3.58 -5.45
CA MET A 61 -5.20 -2.67 -5.09
C MET A 61 -3.97 -3.43 -4.56
N LEU A 62 -4.19 -4.45 -3.71
CA LEU A 62 -3.12 -5.28 -3.19
C LEU A 62 -2.39 -6.06 -4.30
N LYS A 63 -3.13 -6.64 -5.25
CA LYS A 63 -2.54 -7.32 -6.42
C LYS A 63 -1.70 -6.36 -7.27
N CYS A 64 -2.21 -5.15 -7.52
CA CYS A 64 -1.46 -4.13 -8.26
C CYS A 64 -0.16 -3.77 -7.54
N ALA A 65 -0.22 -3.51 -6.22
CA ALA A 65 0.96 -3.22 -5.42
C ALA A 65 1.98 -4.37 -5.45
N GLN A 66 1.51 -5.62 -5.29
CA GLN A 66 2.35 -6.82 -5.38
C GLN A 66 3.05 -6.97 -6.75
N GLY A 67 2.43 -6.52 -7.83
CA GLY A 67 3.05 -6.56 -9.17
C GLY A 67 4.07 -5.43 -9.41
N VAL A 68 3.92 -4.30 -8.75
CA VAL A 68 4.74 -3.09 -8.99
C VAL A 68 5.94 -3.01 -8.04
N LEU A 69 5.77 -3.37 -6.77
CA LEU A 69 6.83 -3.30 -5.77
C LEU A 69 8.10 -4.11 -6.13
N PRO A 70 8.01 -5.34 -6.65
CA PRO A 70 9.20 -6.10 -7.04
C PRO A 70 9.98 -5.45 -8.19
N LYS A 71 9.29 -4.75 -9.11
CA LYS A 71 9.95 -4.06 -10.22
C LYS A 71 10.76 -2.88 -9.71
N PHE A 72 10.18 -2.08 -8.82
CA PHE A 72 10.91 -1.00 -8.16
C PHE A 72 12.10 -1.54 -7.36
N HIS A 73 11.91 -2.62 -6.61
CA HIS A 73 13.00 -3.27 -5.88
C HIS A 73 14.14 -3.70 -6.82
N GLY A 74 13.81 -4.31 -7.97
CA GLY A 74 14.79 -4.64 -9.01
C GLY A 74 15.56 -3.42 -9.52
N HIS A 75 14.84 -2.35 -9.90
CA HIS A 75 15.47 -1.10 -10.35
C HIS A 75 16.38 -0.46 -9.29
N PHE A 76 16.01 -0.53 -8.00
CA PHE A 76 16.88 -0.04 -6.93
C PHE A 76 18.16 -0.88 -6.80
N ASN A 77 18.06 -2.19 -6.94
CA ASN A 77 19.22 -3.08 -6.92
C ASN A 77 20.15 -2.80 -8.11
N ASP A 78 19.60 -2.64 -9.32
CA ASP A 78 20.36 -2.28 -10.51
C ASP A 78 21.07 -0.94 -10.33
N MET A 79 20.35 0.07 -9.84
CA MET A 79 20.90 1.41 -9.61
C MET A 79 22.04 1.38 -8.58
N THR A 80 21.88 0.61 -7.51
CA THR A 80 22.92 0.43 -6.48
C THR A 80 24.14 -0.27 -7.08
N TYR A 81 23.93 -1.33 -7.85
CA TYR A 81 25.02 -2.04 -8.54
C TYR A 81 25.80 -1.12 -9.49
N TYR A 82 25.12 -0.35 -10.33
CA TYR A 82 25.78 0.56 -11.27
C TYR A 82 26.49 1.71 -10.55
N SER A 83 25.91 2.24 -9.47
CA SER A 83 26.57 3.27 -8.66
C SER A 83 27.90 2.76 -8.09
N ASP A 84 27.89 1.58 -7.47
CA ASP A 84 29.09 0.96 -6.90
C ASP A 84 30.13 0.63 -7.98
N HIS A 85 29.68 0.16 -9.14
CA HIS A 85 30.58 -0.15 -10.26
C HIS A 85 31.25 1.12 -10.80
N LEU A 86 30.48 2.19 -11.05
CA LEU A 86 31.01 3.47 -11.52
C LEU A 86 31.97 4.09 -10.53
N GLU A 87 31.70 3.98 -9.22
CA GLU A 87 32.63 4.45 -8.19
C GLU A 87 33.96 3.70 -8.22
N LYS A 88 33.93 2.36 -8.37
CA LYS A 88 35.17 1.57 -8.50
C LYS A 88 35.96 1.93 -9.75
N GLU A 89 35.29 2.06 -10.90
CA GLU A 89 35.97 2.43 -12.15
C GLU A 89 36.55 3.85 -12.07
N ARG A 90 35.85 4.78 -11.41
CA ARG A 90 36.35 6.13 -11.15
C ARG A 90 37.64 6.11 -10.34
N GLU A 91 37.70 5.32 -9.25
CA GLU A 91 38.92 5.25 -8.45
C GLU A 91 40.08 4.58 -9.21
N LYS A 92 39.82 3.52 -9.98
CA LYS A 92 40.86 2.91 -10.84
C LYS A 92 41.44 3.90 -11.85
N LEU A 93 40.57 4.60 -12.59
CA LEU A 93 40.99 5.61 -13.57
C LEU A 93 41.82 6.71 -12.91
N LYS A 94 41.45 7.13 -11.70
CA LYS A 94 42.19 8.12 -10.93
C LYS A 94 43.57 7.61 -10.52
N GLU A 95 43.70 6.34 -10.12
CA GLU A 95 45.00 5.71 -9.84
C GLU A 95 45.86 5.63 -11.09
N GLU A 96 45.30 5.20 -12.22
CA GLU A 96 45.99 5.13 -13.52
C GLU A 96 46.55 6.49 -13.97
N ILE A 97 45.73 7.56 -13.85
CA ILE A 97 46.16 8.94 -14.14
C ILE A 97 47.33 9.36 -13.24
N ILE A 98 47.26 9.06 -11.94
CA ILE A 98 48.32 9.42 -10.99
C ILE A 98 49.63 8.71 -11.36
N GLU A 99 49.59 7.42 -11.68
CA GLU A 99 50.77 6.66 -12.07
C GLU A 99 51.36 7.13 -13.40
N GLN A 100 50.52 7.45 -14.39
CA GLN A 100 51.00 8.01 -15.65
C GLN A 100 51.73 9.34 -15.43
N VAL A 101 51.12 10.28 -14.69
CA VAL A 101 51.75 11.57 -14.37
C VAL A 101 53.07 11.39 -13.64
N ARG A 102 53.15 10.44 -12.69
CA ARG A 102 54.43 10.12 -12.03
C ARG A 102 55.47 9.65 -13.04
N SER A 103 55.13 8.72 -13.92
CA SER A 103 56.07 8.16 -14.89
C SER A 103 56.64 9.22 -15.85
N GLU A 104 55.84 10.22 -16.23
CA GLU A 104 56.25 11.33 -17.11
C GLU A 104 57.12 12.37 -16.40
N LEU A 105 57.03 12.51 -15.07
CA LEU A 105 57.83 13.44 -14.25
C LEU A 105 59.22 12.91 -13.87
N PHE A 106 59.47 11.61 -14.02
CA PHE A 106 60.76 10.96 -13.73
C PHE A 106 61.54 10.52 -14.99
N LEU A 107 61.14 11.02 -16.17
CA LEU A 107 61.90 11.01 -17.43
C LEU A 107 62.50 12.39 -17.70
#